data_AF-B4SBA0-F1
#
_entry.id   AF-B4SBA0-F1
#
_cell.length_a   1.000
_cell.length_b   1.000
_cell.length_c   1.000
_cell.angle_alpha   90.00
_cell.angle_beta   90.00
_cell.angle_gamma   90.00
#
_symmetry.space_group_name_H-M   'P 1'
#
loop_
_entity.id
_entity.type
_entity.pdbx_description
1 polymer ?
#
loop_
_entity_poly.entity_id
_entity_poly.type
_entity_poly.pdbx_seq_one_letter_code
_entity_poly.pdbx_strand_id
1 'polypeptide(L)'
;MFAHYAWNMVLSESLYTPLQCLEVILRNSVHDAATAHFKTDRWFDLPGLLSPQEVNKVQEAKNTLVKSKKPLDAGRIIPELTFGFWISLFDVRYEKILWPWLLKPVVPNMSRHIRIRENLSKRLNRVRTLRNRIFHHEPIWHWRDLQSQHTEA
;
A
#
# COMPACT_ATOMS: atom_id res chain seq x y z
N MET A 1 20.77 -12.51 24.84
CA MET A 1 19.34 -12.20 24.61
C MET A 1 19.15 -10.72 24.27
N PHE A 2 19.55 -9.76 25.13
CA PHE A 2 19.46 -8.31 24.85
C PHE A 2 20.16 -7.83 23.56
N ALA A 3 21.33 -8.37 23.23
CA ALA A 3 22.06 -7.97 22.01
C ALA A 3 21.27 -8.24 20.71
N HIS A 4 20.54 -9.35 20.61
CA HIS A 4 19.70 -9.65 19.44
C HIS A 4 18.48 -8.74 19.35
N TYR A 5 17.91 -8.33 20.49
CA TYR A 5 16.80 -7.37 20.52
C TYR A 5 17.26 -5.98 20.09
N ALA A 6 18.38 -5.49 20.64
CA ALA A 6 18.94 -4.20 20.25
C ALA A 6 19.31 -4.17 18.75
N TRP A 7 19.91 -5.26 18.24
CA TRP A 7 20.21 -5.37 16.82
C TRP A 7 18.95 -5.38 15.95
N ASN A 8 17.90 -6.11 16.36
CA ASN A 8 16.61 -6.11 15.66
C ASN A 8 15.96 -4.72 15.63
N MET A 9 16.08 -3.96 16.72
CA MET A 9 15.56 -2.58 16.79
C MET A 9 16.28 -1.67 15.80
N VAL A 10 17.62 -1.62 15.83
CA VAL A 10 18.40 -0.78 14.89
C VAL A 10 18.14 -1.16 13.44
N LEU A 11 18.04 -2.47 13.15
CA LEU A 11 17.69 -2.95 11.82
C LEU A 11 16.29 -2.52 11.40
N SER A 12 15.31 -2.62 12.30
CA SER A 12 13.93 -2.17 12.06
C SER A 12 13.85 -0.66 11.82
N GLU A 13 14.60 0.12 12.62
CA GLU A 13 14.67 1.58 12.50
C GLU A 13 15.17 2.03 11.13
N SER A 14 16.17 1.35 10.58
CA SER A 14 16.72 1.65 9.25
C SER A 14 15.68 1.53 8.12
N LEU A 15 14.58 0.80 8.36
CA LEU A 15 13.55 0.51 7.36
C LEU A 15 12.31 1.41 7.50
N TYR A 16 12.18 2.20 8.57
CA TYR A 16 11.01 3.07 8.73
C TYR A 16 10.89 4.12 7.62
N THR A 17 11.97 4.82 7.31
CA THR A 17 12.00 5.84 6.27
C THR A 17 11.61 5.28 4.89
N PRO A 18 12.26 4.22 4.36
CA PRO A 18 11.89 3.71 3.04
C PRO A 18 10.45 3.14 3.00
N LEU A 19 9.97 2.51 4.08
CA LEU A 19 8.59 2.02 4.14
C LEU A 19 7.58 3.18 4.14
N GLN A 20 7.86 4.24 4.91
CA GLN A 20 7.01 5.43 4.94
C GLN A 20 6.95 6.10 3.57
N CYS A 21 8.10 6.25 2.89
CA CYS A 21 8.15 6.78 1.53
C CYS A 21 7.33 5.93 0.56
N LEU A 22 7.51 4.60 0.60
CA LEU A 22 6.75 3.69 -0.26
C LEU A 22 5.24 3.84 -0.04
N GLU A 23 4.78 3.88 1.21
CA GLU A 23 3.36 4.00 1.52
C GLU A 23 2.76 5.29 0.97
N VAL A 24 3.43 6.43 1.18
CA VAL A 24 2.97 7.74 0.68
C VAL A 24 2.95 7.76 -0.85
N ILE A 25 4.03 7.29 -1.50
CA ILE A 25 4.14 7.28 -2.95
C ILE A 25 3.08 6.36 -3.55
N LEU A 26 2.96 5.12 -3.07
CA LEU A 26 2.01 4.15 -3.59
C LEU A 26 0.57 4.65 -3.50
N ARG A 27 0.18 5.15 -2.32
CA ARG A 27 -1.15 5.74 -2.09
C ARG A 27 -1.44 6.85 -3.08
N ASN A 28 -0.53 7.81 -3.20
CA ASN A 28 -0.73 8.98 -4.05
C ASN A 28 -0.78 8.57 -5.52
N SER A 29 0.14 7.70 -5.97
CA SER A 29 0.14 7.21 -7.35
C SER A 29 -1.14 6.45 -7.71
N VAL A 30 -1.66 5.60 -6.82
CA VAL A 30 -2.93 4.90 -7.04
C VAL A 30 -4.10 5.88 -7.05
N HIS A 31 -4.14 6.83 -6.11
CA HIS A 31 -5.18 7.83 -6.04
C HIS A 31 -5.21 8.71 -7.29
N ASP A 32 -4.07 9.25 -7.71
CA ASP A 32 -3.96 10.11 -8.89
C ASP A 32 -4.36 9.38 -10.17
N ALA A 33 -3.91 8.13 -10.33
CA ALA A 33 -4.27 7.29 -11.46
C ALA A 33 -5.78 6.98 -11.52
N ALA A 34 -6.37 6.66 -10.37
CA ALA A 34 -7.81 6.40 -10.26
C ALA A 34 -8.62 7.68 -10.52
N THR A 35 -8.24 8.81 -9.93
CA THR A 35 -8.90 10.11 -10.13
C THR A 35 -8.87 10.53 -11.60
N ALA A 36 -7.74 10.32 -12.29
CA ALA A 36 -7.61 10.62 -13.72
C ALA A 36 -8.52 9.73 -14.59
N HIS A 37 -8.63 8.44 -14.25
CA HIS A 37 -9.43 7.48 -15.01
C HIS A 37 -10.94 7.64 -14.77
N PHE A 38 -11.36 7.70 -13.50
CA PHE A 38 -12.77 7.79 -13.11
C PHE A 38 -13.32 9.23 -13.13
N LYS A 39 -12.48 10.23 -13.40
CA LYS A 39 -12.86 11.66 -13.46
C LYS A 39 -13.46 12.19 -12.16
N THR A 40 -13.12 11.58 -11.03
CA THR A 40 -13.60 11.96 -9.70
C THR A 40 -12.53 11.68 -8.64
N ASP A 41 -12.33 12.62 -7.72
CA ASP A 41 -11.45 12.46 -6.56
C ASP A 41 -12.05 11.53 -5.50
N ARG A 42 -13.35 11.22 -5.61
CA ARG A 42 -14.11 10.30 -4.77
C ARG A 42 -14.39 8.97 -5.46
N TRP A 43 -13.46 8.47 -6.25
CA TRP A 43 -13.60 7.18 -6.94
C TRP A 43 -13.89 6.02 -5.98
N PHE A 44 -13.40 6.10 -4.74
CA PHE A 44 -13.64 5.11 -3.68
C PHE A 44 -15.10 5.04 -3.21
N ASP A 45 -15.96 6.00 -3.58
CA ASP A 45 -17.39 6.00 -3.31
C ASP A 45 -18.23 5.50 -4.51
N LEU A 46 -17.58 5.13 -5.62
CA LEU A 46 -18.31 4.64 -6.79
C LEU A 46 -18.94 3.27 -6.50
N PRO A 47 -20.25 3.11 -6.78
CA PRO A 47 -20.96 1.88 -6.48
C PRO A 47 -20.41 0.73 -7.33
N GLY A 48 -20.15 -0.41 -6.70
CA GLY A 48 -19.64 -1.61 -7.36
C GLY A 48 -18.16 -1.57 -7.74
N LEU A 49 -17.44 -0.47 -7.48
CA LEU A 49 -16.01 -0.41 -7.75
C LEU A 49 -15.19 -1.19 -6.73
N LEU A 50 -15.49 -0.99 -5.44
CA LEU A 50 -14.79 -1.62 -4.31
C LEU A 50 -15.59 -2.79 -3.75
N SER A 51 -14.88 -3.78 -3.23
CA SER A 51 -15.50 -4.89 -2.51
C SER A 51 -16.03 -4.43 -1.14
N PRO A 52 -16.99 -5.14 -0.53
CA PRO A 52 -17.57 -4.73 0.76
C PRO A 52 -16.52 -4.50 1.86
N GLN A 53 -15.43 -5.26 1.84
CA GLN A 53 -14.33 -5.11 2.81
C GLN A 53 -13.59 -3.78 2.64
N GLU A 54 -13.33 -3.35 1.40
CA GLU A 54 -12.69 -2.05 1.13
C GLU A 54 -13.64 -0.88 1.42
N VAL A 55 -14.93 -1.02 1.08
CA VAL A 55 -15.95 -0.02 1.41
C VAL A 55 -16.04 0.20 2.92
N ASN A 56 -16.02 -0.87 3.72
CA ASN A 56 -16.03 -0.77 5.18
C ASN A 56 -14.81 0.01 5.71
N LYS A 57 -13.61 -0.22 5.17
CA LYS A 57 -12.40 0.53 5.55
C LYS A 57 -12.51 2.02 5.21
N VAL A 58 -13.08 2.36 4.05
CA VAL A 58 -13.37 3.76 3.68
C VAL A 58 -14.37 4.37 4.66
N GLN A 59 -15.39 3.63 5.05
CA GLN A 59 -16.38 4.12 6.00
C GLN A 59 -15.81 4.29 7.42
N GLU A 60 -14.94 3.39 7.86
CA GLU A 60 -14.19 3.53 9.11
C GLU A 60 -13.33 4.81 9.09
N ALA A 61 -12.59 5.06 8.01
CA ALA A 61 -11.82 6.29 7.84
C ALA A 61 -12.71 7.54 7.91
N LYS A 62 -13.87 7.54 7.22
CA LYS A 62 -14.85 8.63 7.30
C LYS A 62 -15.35 8.83 8.73
N ASN A 63 -15.69 7.75 9.44
CA ASN A 63 -16.16 7.81 10.82
C ASN A 63 -15.10 8.41 11.77
N THR A 64 -13.82 8.07 11.58
CA THR A 64 -12.70 8.65 12.35
C THR A 64 -12.57 10.16 12.12
N LEU A 65 -12.72 10.61 10.88
CA LEU A 65 -12.69 12.03 10.53
C LEU A 65 -13.89 12.79 11.14
N VAL A 66 -15.09 12.22 11.07
CA VAL A 66 -16.30 12.80 11.70
C VAL A 66 -16.11 12.95 13.21
N LYS A 67 -15.62 11.90 13.89
CA LYS A 67 -15.31 11.97 15.34
C LYS A 67 -14.29 13.06 15.67
N SER A 68 -13.34 13.28 14.77
CA SER A 68 -12.31 14.31 14.89
C SER A 68 -12.76 15.70 14.42
N LYS A 69 -14.03 15.88 14.04
CA LYS A 69 -14.61 17.10 13.46
C LYS A 69 -13.83 17.62 12.23
N LYS A 70 -13.27 16.70 11.43
CA LYS A 70 -12.54 17.02 10.20
C LYS A 70 -13.47 16.91 8.99
N PRO A 71 -13.26 17.71 7.93
CA PRO A 71 -13.99 17.57 6.67
C PRO A 71 -13.78 16.19 6.02
N LEU A 72 -14.79 15.74 5.27
CA LEU A 72 -14.79 14.47 4.52
C LEU A 72 -14.36 14.67 3.06
N ASP A 73 -13.26 15.38 2.84
CA ASP A 73 -12.64 15.51 1.51
C ASP A 73 -11.67 14.36 1.22
N ALA A 74 -11.38 14.13 -0.06
CA ALA A 74 -10.46 13.06 -0.49
C ALA A 74 -9.06 13.24 0.12
N GLY A 75 -8.57 14.48 0.26
CA GLY A 75 -7.28 14.80 0.85
C GLY A 75 -7.16 14.41 2.33
N ARG A 76 -8.27 14.19 3.03
CA ARG A 76 -8.30 13.67 4.42
C ARG A 76 -8.60 12.19 4.50
N ILE A 77 -9.47 11.68 3.64
CA ILE A 77 -9.83 10.25 3.62
C ILE A 77 -8.66 9.40 3.17
N ILE A 78 -7.96 9.82 2.11
CA ILE A 78 -6.88 9.04 1.48
C ILE A 78 -5.73 8.78 2.46
N PRO A 79 -5.24 9.77 3.25
CA PRO A 79 -4.21 9.52 4.26
C PRO A 79 -4.65 8.68 5.45
N GLU A 80 -5.94 8.64 5.77
CA GLU A 80 -6.50 7.86 6.89
C GLU A 80 -6.55 6.35 6.58
N LEU A 81 -6.51 5.99 5.29
CA LEU A 81 -6.49 4.60 4.85
C LEU A 81 -5.11 3.97 5.05
N THR A 82 -5.08 2.85 5.79
CA THR A 82 -3.86 2.10 6.09
C THR A 82 -3.18 1.53 4.85
N PHE A 83 -1.87 1.26 4.93
CA PHE A 83 -1.13 0.55 3.87
C PHE A 83 -1.87 -0.72 3.38
N GLY A 84 -2.47 -1.49 4.28
CA GLY A 84 -3.19 -2.71 3.94
C GLY A 84 -4.40 -2.51 3.02
N PHE A 85 -5.04 -1.33 3.03
CA PHE A 85 -6.07 -0.97 2.05
C PHE A 85 -5.45 -0.83 0.65
N TRP A 86 -4.36 -0.08 0.52
CA TRP A 86 -3.70 0.15 -0.77
C TRP A 86 -3.20 -1.15 -1.41
N ILE A 87 -2.68 -2.07 -0.59
CA ILE A 87 -2.21 -3.38 -1.06
C ILE A 87 -3.38 -4.27 -1.51
N SER A 88 -4.55 -4.20 -0.86
CA SER A 88 -5.69 -5.04 -1.23
C SER A 88 -6.29 -4.68 -2.59
N LEU A 89 -6.07 -3.45 -3.07
CA LEU A 89 -6.44 -3.05 -4.43
C LEU A 89 -5.68 -3.83 -5.52
N PHE A 90 -4.53 -4.44 -5.21
CA PHE A 90 -3.75 -5.28 -6.13
C PHE A 90 -4.19 -6.77 -6.13
N ASP A 91 -5.29 -7.09 -5.47
CA ASP A 91 -5.88 -8.43 -5.48
C ASP A 91 -6.45 -8.80 -6.87
N VAL A 92 -6.55 -10.10 -7.16
CA VAL A 92 -7.08 -10.64 -8.42
C VAL A 92 -8.49 -10.13 -8.73
N ARG A 93 -9.30 -9.83 -7.71
CA ARG A 93 -10.66 -9.28 -7.89
C ARG A 93 -10.68 -7.95 -8.65
N TYR A 94 -9.61 -7.16 -8.55
CA TYR A 94 -9.49 -5.85 -9.19
C TYR A 94 -8.77 -5.90 -10.54
N GLU A 95 -8.30 -7.07 -10.97
CA GLU A 95 -7.48 -7.24 -12.17
C GLU A 95 -8.13 -6.68 -13.44
N LYS A 96 -9.44 -6.87 -13.60
CA LYS A 96 -10.20 -6.37 -14.75
C LYS A 96 -10.84 -5.00 -14.52
N ILE A 97 -10.92 -4.55 -13.27
CA ILE A 97 -11.65 -3.35 -12.86
C ILE A 97 -10.70 -2.13 -12.85
N LEU A 98 -9.55 -2.26 -12.19
CA LEU A 98 -8.60 -1.17 -11.96
C LEU A 98 -7.40 -1.25 -12.91
N TRP A 99 -6.77 -2.43 -12.95
CA TRP A 99 -5.41 -2.56 -13.45
C TRP A 99 -5.20 -2.45 -14.96
N PRO A 100 -6.19 -2.66 -15.87
CA PRO A 100 -5.98 -2.39 -17.29
C PRO A 100 -5.64 -0.92 -17.56
N TRP A 101 -6.12 -0.02 -16.70
CA TRP A 101 -6.01 1.43 -16.85
C TRP A 101 -4.97 2.04 -15.93
N LEU A 102 -4.86 1.53 -14.70
CA LEU A 102 -4.05 2.13 -13.64
C LEU A 102 -2.59 1.64 -13.64
N LEU A 103 -2.26 0.48 -14.23
CA LEU A 103 -0.89 -0.07 -14.16
C LEU A 103 0.17 0.91 -14.67
N LYS A 104 -0.03 1.50 -15.85
CA LYS A 104 0.96 2.42 -16.45
C LYS A 104 1.10 3.73 -15.67
N PRO A 105 0.02 4.42 -15.28
CA PRO A 105 0.12 5.61 -14.45
C PRO A 105 0.73 5.38 -13.06
N VAL A 106 0.42 4.24 -12.41
CA VAL A 106 0.91 3.94 -11.05
C VAL A 106 2.40 3.60 -11.03
N VAL A 107 2.89 2.86 -12.04
CA VAL A 107 4.30 2.48 -12.15
C VAL A 107 4.89 2.86 -13.52
N PRO A 108 5.06 4.17 -13.79
CA PRO A 108 5.40 4.67 -15.12
C PRO A 108 6.78 4.18 -15.61
N ASN A 109 7.73 3.97 -14.70
CA ASN A 109 9.11 3.60 -15.00
C ASN A 109 9.36 2.08 -15.01
N MET A 110 8.35 1.25 -14.71
CA MET A 110 8.50 -0.21 -14.70
C MET A 110 8.47 -0.78 -16.11
N SER A 111 9.41 -1.64 -16.51
CA SER A 111 9.44 -2.19 -17.87
C SER A 111 8.14 -2.92 -18.22
N ARG A 112 7.71 -2.86 -19.49
CA ARG A 112 6.42 -3.45 -19.92
C ARG A 112 6.32 -4.95 -19.60
N HIS A 113 7.44 -5.68 -19.71
CA HIS A 113 7.49 -7.12 -19.49
C HIS A 113 7.23 -7.52 -18.03
N ILE A 114 7.59 -6.67 -17.06
CA ILE A 114 7.41 -6.96 -15.63
C ILE A 114 6.23 -6.20 -15.01
N ARG A 115 5.67 -5.22 -15.73
CA ARG A 115 4.52 -4.39 -15.33
C ARG A 115 3.21 -5.19 -15.40
N ILE A 116 3.11 -6.15 -14.51
CA ILE A 116 1.98 -7.07 -14.38
C ILE A 116 1.45 -6.94 -12.96
N ARG A 117 0.12 -6.82 -12.82
CA ARG A 117 -0.57 -6.70 -11.53
C ARG A 117 -0.19 -7.83 -10.58
N GLU A 118 -0.01 -9.06 -11.07
CA GLU A 118 0.45 -10.19 -10.28
C GLU A 118 1.83 -9.99 -9.66
N ASN A 119 2.79 -9.53 -10.45
CA ASN A 119 4.14 -9.26 -9.98
C ASN A 119 4.13 -8.16 -8.92
N LEU A 120 3.37 -7.09 -9.16
CA LEU A 120 3.19 -6.01 -8.19
C LEU A 120 2.55 -6.51 -6.92
N SER A 121 1.46 -7.28 -7.01
CA SER A 121 0.75 -7.86 -5.88
C SER A 121 1.65 -8.73 -5.01
N LYS A 122 2.46 -9.61 -5.63
CA LYS A 122 3.45 -10.45 -4.94
C LYS A 122 4.50 -9.60 -4.21
N ARG A 123 5.09 -8.62 -4.89
CA ARG A 123 6.12 -7.73 -4.31
C ARG A 123 5.56 -6.90 -3.15
N LEU A 124 4.42 -6.28 -3.37
CA LEU A 124 3.73 -5.43 -2.39
C LEU A 124 3.29 -6.22 -1.16
N ASN A 125 2.85 -7.48 -1.32
CA ASN A 125 2.55 -8.35 -0.19
C ASN A 125 3.80 -8.75 0.60
N ARG A 126 4.95 -9.00 -0.05
CA ARG A 126 6.23 -9.21 0.67
C ARG A 126 6.60 -8.00 1.51
N VAL A 127 6.46 -6.79 0.94
CA VAL A 127 6.71 -5.54 1.69
C VAL A 127 5.70 -5.34 2.82
N ARG A 128 4.41 -5.64 2.61
CA ARG A 128 3.39 -5.59 3.67
C ARG A 128 3.73 -6.52 4.83
N THR A 129 4.18 -7.74 4.55
CA THR A 129 4.63 -8.67 5.58
C THR A 129 5.83 -8.11 6.33
N LEU A 130 6.87 -7.64 5.63
CA LEU A 130 8.03 -7.01 6.26
C LEU A 130 7.62 -5.84 7.17
N ARG A 131 6.83 -4.91 6.64
CA ARG A 131 6.30 -3.77 7.39
C ARG A 131 5.60 -4.24 8.65
N ASN A 132 4.66 -5.18 8.55
CA ASN A 132 3.93 -5.65 9.73
C ASN A 132 4.87 -6.19 10.82
N ARG A 133 5.88 -6.98 10.43
CA ARG A 133 6.86 -7.53 11.38
C ARG A 133 7.66 -6.44 12.09
N ILE A 134 8.14 -5.44 11.34
CA ILE A 134 8.83 -4.28 11.91
C ILE A 134 7.96 -3.54 12.94
N PHE A 135 6.69 -3.28 12.60
CA PHE A 135 5.77 -2.55 13.47
C PHE A 135 5.29 -3.37 14.67
N HIS A 136 5.39 -4.70 14.61
CA HIS A 136 5.15 -5.60 15.75
C HIS A 136 6.44 -5.96 16.52
N HIS A 137 7.57 -5.33 16.20
CA HIS A 137 8.88 -5.62 16.78
C HIS A 137 9.31 -7.10 16.67
N GLU A 138 8.82 -7.78 15.64
CA GLU A 138 9.22 -9.16 15.37
C GLU A 138 10.66 -9.23 14.86
N PRO A 139 11.38 -10.35 15.11
CA PRO A 139 12.70 -10.58 14.55
C PRO A 139 12.70 -10.54 13.01
N ILE A 140 13.56 -9.73 12.38
CA ILE A 140 13.76 -9.67 10.92
C ILE A 140 15.16 -10.09 10.45
N TRP A 141 16.09 -10.32 11.39
CA TRP A 141 17.50 -10.67 11.14
C TRP A 141 17.74 -12.12 10.62
N HIS A 142 16.70 -12.95 10.51
CA HIS A 142 16.81 -14.32 9.97
C HIS A 142 16.78 -14.37 8.44
N TRP A 143 16.49 -13.27 7.76
CA TRP A 143 16.63 -13.18 6.31
C TRP A 143 18.10 -13.01 5.93
N ARG A 144 18.70 -14.13 5.49
CA ARG A 144 20.11 -14.23 5.10
C ARG A 144 20.35 -13.89 3.63
N ASP A 145 19.29 -13.76 2.85
CA ASP A 145 19.27 -13.61 1.39
C ASP A 145 18.71 -12.25 0.93
N LEU A 146 18.69 -11.24 1.81
CA LEU A 146 18.14 -9.90 1.53
C LEU A 146 18.71 -9.29 0.25
N GLN A 147 20.01 -9.48 -0.01
CA GLN A 147 20.66 -9.04 -1.24
C GLN A 147 20.01 -9.69 -2.48
N SER A 148 19.78 -11.00 -2.44
CA SER A 148 19.13 -11.74 -3.53
C SER A 148 17.70 -11.25 -3.74
N GLN A 149 16.94 -11.07 -2.65
CA GLN A 149 15.56 -10.56 -2.70
C GLN A 149 15.48 -9.12 -3.26
N HIS A 150 16.50 -8.29 -3.03
CA HIS A 150 16.60 -6.95 -3.60
C HIS A 150 16.98 -6.97 -5.10
N THR A 151 17.74 -7.96 -5.55
CA THR A 151 18.24 -8.01 -6.94
C THR A 151 17.24 -8.65 -7.91
N GLU A 152 16.30 -9.44 -7.41
CA GLU A 152 15.14 -9.95 -8.17
C GLU A 152 14.06 -8.87 -8.46
N ALA A 153 14.33 -7.60 -8.11
CA ALA A 153 13.38 -6.47 -8.10
C ALA A 153 13.36 -5.64 -9.38
#